data_AF-A0A4R6V0U9-F1
#
_entry.id   AF-A0A4R6V0U9-F1
#
_cell.length_a   1.000
_cell.length_b   1.000
_cell.length_c   1.000
_cell.angle_alpha   90.00
_cell.angle_beta   90.00
_cell.angle_gamma   90.00
#
_symmetry.space_group_name_H-M   'P 1'
#
loop_
_entity.id
_entity.type
_entity.pdbx_description
1 polymer ?
#
loop_
_entity_poly.entity_id
_entity_poly.type
_entity_poly.pdbx_seq_one_letter_code
_entity_poly.pdbx_strand_id
1 'polypeptide(L)'
;MSGGATDRDLGMLRAAVELSRSCPPSDTAFSVGALVVDEDGRVIADGYSRRDDPHDHAEEAALRALAADDPRLAGATVYSSLEPCSARASRPRSCAGLILDTPVPRVVFAWREPELFVDCRGAELLRAAGREVVEVPALAPLVREVNAHLLQGGSGAG
;
A
#
# COMPACT_ATOMS: atom_id res chain seq x y z
N MET A 1 14.89 14.90 -11.03
CA MET A 1 15.42 13.54 -11.23
C MET A 1 14.58 12.62 -10.37
N SER A 2 13.73 11.78 -10.95
CA SER A 2 13.01 10.77 -10.17
C SER A 2 14.04 9.74 -9.72
N GLY A 3 14.41 9.79 -8.45
CA GLY A 3 15.37 8.88 -7.85
C GLY A 3 14.76 7.48 -7.76
N GLY A 4 15.53 6.47 -8.14
CA GLY A 4 15.14 5.09 -7.88
C GLY A 4 15.00 4.80 -6.38
N ALA A 5 14.53 3.60 -6.05
CA ALA A 5 14.43 3.16 -4.66
C ALA A 5 15.80 3.21 -3.96
N THR A 6 15.82 3.77 -2.75
CA THR A 6 16.98 3.81 -1.86
C THR A 6 17.07 2.56 -0.98
N ASP A 7 18.20 2.33 -0.31
CA ASP A 7 18.31 1.24 0.69
C ASP A 7 17.29 1.37 1.82
N ARG A 8 16.97 2.60 2.23
CA ARG A 8 15.90 2.89 3.18
C ARG A 8 14.56 2.42 2.63
N ASP A 9 14.27 2.70 1.36
CA ASP A 9 13.03 2.26 0.72
C ASP A 9 12.91 0.75 0.70
N LEU A 10 13.99 0.05 0.37
CA LEU A 10 14.01 -1.42 0.38
C LEU A 10 13.76 -1.97 1.79
N GLY A 11 14.36 -1.37 2.82
CA GLY A 11 14.17 -1.77 4.21
C GLY A 11 12.73 -1.56 4.69
N MET A 12 12.17 -0.36 4.47
CA MET A 12 10.81 -0.02 4.91
C MET A 12 9.75 -0.78 4.13
N LEU A 13 9.94 -0.95 2.82
CA LEU A 13 9.01 -1.72 2.01
C LEU A 13 9.05 -3.21 2.39
N ARG A 14 10.22 -3.79 2.68
CA ARG A 14 10.28 -5.15 3.26
C ARG A 14 9.53 -5.25 4.58
N ALA A 15 9.68 -4.27 5.47
CA ALA A 15 8.94 -4.24 6.73
C ALA A 15 7.42 -4.17 6.50
N ALA A 16 6.95 -3.40 5.51
CA ALA A 16 5.54 -3.36 5.12
C ALA A 16 5.05 -4.72 4.57
N VAL A 17 5.88 -5.43 3.80
CA VAL A 17 5.56 -6.79 3.35
C VAL A 17 5.47 -7.76 4.54
N GLU A 18 6.39 -7.71 5.48
CA GLU A 18 6.34 -8.57 6.67
C GLU A 18 5.12 -8.25 7.54
N LEU A 19 4.77 -6.98 7.69
CA LEU A 19 3.55 -6.56 8.39
C LEU A 19 2.29 -7.19 7.77
N SER A 20 2.25 -7.33 6.45
CA SER A 20 1.11 -7.95 5.74
C SER A 20 0.84 -9.41 6.15
N ARG A 21 1.83 -10.12 6.71
CA ARG A 21 1.65 -11.48 7.26
C ARG A 21 0.77 -11.52 8.51
N SER A 22 0.50 -10.36 9.13
CA SER A 22 -0.41 -10.22 10.27
C SER A 22 -1.89 -10.13 9.87
N CYS A 23 -2.19 -10.05 8.58
CA CYS A 23 -3.57 -9.96 8.11
C CYS A 23 -4.38 -11.22 8.50
N PRO A 24 -5.61 -11.07 9.00
CA PRO A 24 -6.56 -12.16 9.04
C PRO A 24 -6.70 -12.84 7.66
N PRO A 25 -6.83 -14.18 7.60
CA PRO A 25 -7.01 -14.90 6.34
C PRO A 25 -8.19 -14.41 5.52
N SER A 26 -8.09 -14.45 4.19
CA SER A 26 -9.18 -14.14 3.27
C SER A 26 -8.95 -14.82 1.93
N ASP A 27 -9.99 -15.42 1.35
CA ASP A 27 -9.94 -16.00 -0.01
C ASP A 27 -10.43 -15.01 -1.09
N THR A 28 -10.79 -13.79 -0.70
CA THR A 28 -11.41 -12.80 -1.60
C THR A 28 -10.77 -11.42 -1.53
N ALA A 29 -9.71 -11.24 -0.74
CA ALA A 29 -9.03 -9.96 -0.60
C ALA A 29 -7.55 -10.14 -0.27
N PHE A 30 -6.69 -9.37 -0.93
CA PHE A 30 -5.25 -9.39 -0.67
C PHE A 30 -4.91 -9.07 0.78
N SER A 31 -3.83 -9.68 1.26
CA SER A 31 -3.10 -9.30 2.47
C SER A 31 -2.06 -8.25 2.10
N VAL A 32 -2.34 -7.01 2.49
CA VAL A 32 -1.49 -5.83 2.26
C VAL A 32 -1.03 -5.27 3.60
N GLY A 33 0.20 -4.80 3.66
CA GLY A 33 0.75 -4.04 4.79
C GLY A 33 1.24 -2.68 4.30
N ALA A 34 1.09 -1.67 5.15
CA ALA A 34 1.46 -0.30 4.86
C ALA A 34 2.11 0.37 6.07
N LEU A 35 3.09 1.24 5.81
CA LEU A 35 3.77 2.06 6.79
C LEU A 35 3.73 3.52 6.35
N VAL A 36 3.55 4.44 7.30
CA VAL A 36 3.80 5.88 7.11
C VAL A 36 5.08 6.21 7.85
N VAL A 37 6.06 6.76 7.14
CA VAL A 37 7.40 7.02 7.66
C VAL A 37 7.72 8.51 7.48
N ASP A 38 8.15 9.18 8.54
CA ASP A 38 8.54 10.59 8.49
C ASP A 38 9.88 10.83 7.78
N GLU A 39 10.25 12.09 7.57
CA GLU A 39 11.48 12.48 6.86
C GLU A 39 12.76 11.96 7.54
N ASP A 40 12.73 11.82 8.87
CA ASP A 40 13.83 11.30 9.67
C ASP A 40 13.95 9.77 9.57
N GLY A 41 12.97 9.11 8.94
CA GLY A 41 12.95 7.66 8.75
C GLY A 41 12.30 6.89 9.90
N ARG A 42 11.49 7.55 10.74
CA ARG A 42 10.72 6.89 11.81
C ARG A 42 9.35 6.49 11.30
N VAL A 43 8.93 5.27 11.64
CA VAL A 43 7.55 4.83 11.42
C VAL A 43 6.65 5.62 12.37
N ILE A 44 5.74 6.41 11.81
CA ILE A 44 4.78 7.22 12.58
C ILE A 44 3.39 6.60 12.62
N ALA A 45 3.08 5.71 11.66
CA ALA A 45 1.90 4.85 11.69
C ALA A 45 2.12 3.59 10.85
N ASP A 46 1.32 2.57 11.13
CA ASP A 46 1.29 1.30 10.41
C ASP A 46 -0.14 0.79 10.23
N GLY A 47 -0.33 -0.07 9.24
CA GLY A 47 -1.61 -0.68 8.96
C GLY A 47 -1.46 -1.96 8.15
N TYR A 48 -2.39 -2.87 8.32
CA TYR A 48 -2.52 -4.06 7.50
C TYR A 48 -3.99 -4.31 7.20
N SER A 49 -4.24 -5.08 6.13
CA SER A 49 -5.61 -5.34 5.68
C SER A 49 -6.39 -6.09 6.75
N ARG A 50 -7.66 -5.71 6.95
CA ARG A 50 -8.57 -6.34 7.92
C ARG A 50 -8.11 -6.25 9.38
N ARG A 51 -7.36 -5.20 9.75
CA ARG A 51 -6.87 -5.00 11.12
C ARG A 51 -8.00 -4.86 12.15
N ASP A 52 -8.87 -3.87 11.94
CA ASP A 52 -9.95 -3.55 12.88
C ASP A 52 -11.33 -3.85 12.27
N ASP A 53 -11.48 -3.69 10.95
CA ASP A 53 -12.70 -3.95 10.19
C ASP A 53 -12.42 -4.87 8.98
N PRO A 54 -13.30 -5.84 8.64
CA PRO A 54 -13.09 -6.76 7.51
C PRO A 54 -12.92 -6.10 6.13
N HIS A 55 -13.23 -4.81 6.00
CA HIS A 55 -13.08 -4.04 4.78
C HIS A 55 -11.91 -3.05 4.80
N ASP A 56 -11.14 -3.00 5.88
CA ASP A 56 -9.99 -2.11 5.96
C ASP A 56 -8.90 -2.53 4.98
N HIS A 57 -8.45 -1.55 4.20
CA HIS A 57 -7.19 -1.63 3.46
C HIS A 57 -6.04 -1.15 4.35
N ALA A 58 -4.82 -1.59 4.05
CA ALA A 58 -3.65 -1.30 4.86
C ALA A 58 -3.35 0.20 4.96
N GLU A 59 -3.41 0.92 3.83
CA GLU A 59 -3.15 2.36 3.78
C GLU A 59 -4.20 3.15 4.55
N GLU A 60 -5.47 2.72 4.47
CA GLU A 60 -6.56 3.33 5.23
C GLU A 60 -6.35 3.16 6.73
N ALA A 61 -6.00 1.94 7.18
CA ALA A 61 -5.73 1.68 8.59
C ALA A 61 -4.53 2.50 9.10
N ALA A 62 -3.47 2.62 8.30
CA ALA A 62 -2.28 3.40 8.67
C ALA A 62 -2.57 4.90 8.75
N LEU A 63 -3.24 5.47 7.74
CA LEU A 63 -3.53 6.92 7.70
C LEU A 63 -4.56 7.33 8.76
N ARG A 64 -5.53 6.47 9.07
CA ARG A 64 -6.56 6.74 10.09
C ARG A 64 -5.98 6.86 11.51
N ALA A 65 -4.81 6.29 11.77
CA ALA A 65 -4.12 6.43 13.05
C ALA A 65 -3.45 7.80 13.23
N LEU A 66 -3.42 8.64 12.19
CA LEU A 66 -2.80 9.96 12.20
C LEU A 66 -3.86 11.06 12.14
N ALA A 67 -3.55 12.20 12.75
CA ALA A 67 -4.33 13.41 12.56
C ALA A 67 -4.10 13.95 11.13
N ALA A 68 -5.14 14.48 10.50
CA ALA A 68 -5.05 15.02 9.14
C ALA A 68 -4.07 16.21 9.04
N ASP A 69 -3.89 16.95 10.14
CA ASP A 69 -2.98 18.07 10.29
C ASP A 69 -1.64 17.70 10.94
N ASP A 70 -1.32 16.41 11.05
CA ASP A 70 -0.04 15.96 11.59
C ASP A 70 1.12 16.55 10.77
N PRO A 71 1.98 17.39 11.37
CA PRO A 71 3.01 18.12 10.63
C PRO A 71 4.06 17.20 9.99
N ARG A 72 4.19 15.97 10.49
CA ARG A 72 5.15 14.99 9.97
C ARG A 72 4.77 14.47 8.58
N LEU A 73 3.48 14.57 8.20
CA LEU A 73 2.99 14.08 6.92
C LEU A 73 3.57 14.85 5.71
N ALA A 74 3.94 16.12 5.88
CA ALA A 74 4.43 16.95 4.77
C ALA A 74 5.76 16.48 4.17
N GLY A 75 6.57 15.78 4.96
CA GLY A 75 7.83 15.16 4.52
C GLY A 75 7.79 13.63 4.48
N ALA A 76 6.62 13.03 4.75
CA ALA A 76 6.51 11.58 4.93
C ALA A 76 6.52 10.80 3.61
N THR A 77 6.75 9.50 3.73
CA THR A 77 6.57 8.50 2.67
C THR A 77 5.58 7.43 3.14
N VAL A 78 4.63 7.08 2.27
CA VAL A 78 3.80 5.88 2.42
C VAL A 78 4.48 4.71 1.72
N TYR A 79 4.78 3.65 2.46
CA TYR A 79 5.24 2.37 1.93
C TYR A 79 4.07 1.39 1.93
N SER A 80 3.65 0.88 0.79
CA SER A 80 2.60 -0.14 0.69
C SER A 80 3.12 -1.39 -0.01
N SER A 81 2.81 -2.58 0.50
CA SER A 81 3.26 -3.82 -0.15
C SER A 81 2.65 -3.99 -1.55
N LEU A 82 1.42 -3.52 -1.75
CA LEU A 82 0.70 -3.56 -3.01
C LEU A 82 0.42 -2.12 -3.50
N GLU A 83 0.12 -1.96 -4.78
CA GLU A 83 -0.34 -0.68 -5.32
C GLU A 83 -1.58 -0.17 -4.57
N PRO A 84 -1.59 1.09 -4.09
CA PRO A 84 -2.76 1.66 -3.45
C PRO A 84 -3.95 1.71 -4.42
N CYS A 85 -5.07 1.09 -4.09
CA CYS A 85 -6.18 0.97 -5.01
C CYS A 85 -6.69 2.33 -5.54
N SER A 86 -7.09 2.37 -6.82
CA SER A 86 -7.75 3.53 -7.44
C SER A 86 -9.25 3.57 -7.18
N ALA A 87 -9.87 2.42 -6.95
CA ALA A 87 -11.29 2.23 -6.63
C ALA A 87 -11.46 0.99 -5.74
N ARG A 88 -12.58 0.91 -5.01
CA ARG A 88 -12.97 -0.28 -4.24
C ARG A 88 -14.49 -0.30 -4.07
N ALA A 89 -15.07 -1.50 -4.02
CA ALA A 89 -16.51 -1.67 -3.80
C ALA A 89 -16.90 -1.47 -2.33
N SER A 90 -15.97 -1.71 -1.40
CA SER A 90 -16.26 -1.77 0.03
C SER A 90 -16.46 -0.40 0.69
N ARG A 91 -15.87 0.68 0.14
CA ARG A 91 -15.99 2.06 0.66
C ARG A 91 -15.87 3.09 -0.47
N PRO A 92 -16.45 4.30 -0.32
CA PRO A 92 -16.47 5.32 -1.38
C PRO A 92 -15.10 5.94 -1.69
N ARG A 93 -14.16 5.96 -0.73
CA ARG A 93 -12.80 6.50 -0.93
C ARG A 93 -11.82 5.35 -1.18
N SER A 94 -11.01 5.50 -2.23
CA SER A 94 -9.92 4.58 -2.56
C SER A 94 -8.65 4.89 -1.75
N CYS A 95 -7.71 3.96 -1.67
CA CYS A 95 -6.45 4.18 -0.95
C CYS A 95 -5.63 5.31 -1.58
N ALA A 96 -5.55 5.37 -2.91
CA ALA A 96 -4.95 6.51 -3.60
C ALA A 96 -5.66 7.82 -3.23
N GLY A 97 -6.99 7.83 -3.18
CA GLY A 97 -7.78 8.99 -2.77
C GLY A 97 -7.54 9.41 -1.32
N LEU A 98 -7.34 8.47 -0.40
CA LEU A 98 -7.03 8.76 1.01
C LEU A 98 -5.63 9.34 1.17
N ILE A 99 -4.64 8.84 0.43
CA ILE A 99 -3.29 9.42 0.40
C ILE A 99 -3.35 10.87 -0.13
N LEU A 100 -4.15 11.12 -1.17
CA LEU A 100 -4.28 12.47 -1.74
C LEU A 100 -4.94 13.50 -0.82
N ASP A 101 -5.74 13.06 0.17
CA ASP A 101 -6.29 13.94 1.21
C ASP A 101 -5.23 14.37 2.25
N THR A 102 -4.03 13.77 2.21
CA THR A 102 -2.92 14.13 3.09
C THR A 102 -1.86 14.96 2.37
N PRO A 103 -0.98 15.66 3.09
CA PRO A 103 0.14 16.34 2.44
C PRO A 103 1.28 15.39 2.02
N VAL A 104 1.18 14.07 2.25
CA VAL A 104 2.23 13.09 1.93
C VAL A 104 2.73 13.22 0.49
N PRO A 105 3.99 13.60 0.24
CA PRO A 105 4.49 13.84 -1.10
C PRO A 105 4.83 12.56 -1.86
N ARG A 106 5.08 11.44 -1.15
CA ARG A 106 5.76 10.28 -1.72
C ARG A 106 5.13 8.94 -1.35
N VAL A 107 5.04 8.06 -2.33
CA VAL A 107 4.53 6.70 -2.18
C VAL A 107 5.49 5.69 -2.81
N VAL A 108 5.75 4.59 -2.12
CA VAL A 108 6.62 3.51 -2.58
C VAL A 108 5.88 2.17 -2.43
N PHE A 109 5.86 1.36 -3.48
CA PHE A 109 5.21 0.04 -3.41
C PHE A 109 5.92 -1.05 -4.21
N ALA A 110 5.69 -2.31 -3.83
CA ALA A 110 6.44 -3.45 -4.38
C ALA A 110 5.76 -4.08 -5.61
N TRP A 111 4.45 -4.27 -5.56
CA TRP A 111 3.73 -5.02 -6.58
C TRP A 111 2.49 -4.26 -7.05
N ARG A 112 2.36 -4.07 -8.38
CA ARG A 112 1.11 -3.62 -8.98
C ARG A 112 0.03 -4.66 -8.77
N GLU A 113 -1.17 -4.20 -8.44
CA GLU A 113 -2.31 -5.09 -8.26
C GLU A 113 -2.54 -5.87 -9.56
N PRO A 114 -2.51 -7.21 -9.55
CA PRO A 114 -2.82 -7.98 -10.75
C PRO A 114 -4.29 -7.78 -11.13
N GLU A 115 -4.62 -7.96 -12.41
CA GLU A 115 -6.00 -7.90 -12.94
C GLU A 115 -6.86 -9.09 -12.46
N LEU A 116 -6.92 -9.32 -11.15
CA LEU A 116 -7.74 -10.34 -10.51
C LEU A 116 -9.03 -9.74 -9.95
N PHE A 117 -9.00 -8.49 -9.48
CA PHE A 117 -10.15 -7.85 -8.84
C PHE A 117 -10.53 -6.47 -9.41
N VAL A 118 -9.57 -5.64 -9.84
CA VAL A 118 -9.81 -4.28 -10.37
C VAL A 118 -8.75 -3.91 -11.42
N ASP A 119 -9.12 -3.14 -12.46
CA ASP A 119 -8.17 -2.37 -13.29
C ASP A 119 -7.60 -1.21 -12.45
N CYS A 120 -6.57 -1.52 -11.66
CA CYS A 120 -6.00 -0.58 -10.70
C CYS A 120 -5.14 0.47 -11.41
N ARG A 121 -5.44 1.75 -11.13
CA ARG A 121 -4.72 2.92 -11.67
C ARG A 121 -4.23 3.85 -10.56
N GLY A 122 -3.87 3.25 -9.44
CA GLY A 122 -3.52 3.97 -8.21
C GLY A 122 -2.27 4.80 -8.38
N ALA A 123 -1.23 4.19 -8.94
CA ALA A 123 0.03 4.85 -9.23
C ALA A 123 -0.15 6.02 -10.19
N GLU A 124 -1.00 5.88 -11.20
CA GLU A 124 -1.28 6.89 -12.21
C GLU A 124 -2.03 8.08 -11.59
N LEU A 125 -3.03 7.84 -10.74
CA LEU A 125 -3.76 8.89 -10.02
C LEU A 125 -2.84 9.69 -9.10
N LEU A 126 -1.98 9.00 -8.34
CA LEU A 126 -1.02 9.64 -7.44
C LEU A 126 -0.02 10.51 -8.21
N ARG A 127 0.55 9.99 -9.32
CA ARG A 127 1.46 10.76 -10.18
C ARG A 127 0.79 11.98 -10.81
N ALA A 128 -0.43 11.83 -11.32
CA ALA A 128 -1.18 12.93 -11.93
C ALA A 128 -1.47 14.06 -10.95
N ALA A 129 -1.62 13.74 -9.66
CA ALA A 129 -1.78 14.71 -8.58
C ALA A 129 -0.45 15.27 -8.03
N GLY A 130 0.69 14.94 -8.66
CA GLY A 130 2.00 15.46 -8.30
C GLY A 130 2.73 14.72 -7.19
N ARG A 131 2.28 13.52 -6.80
CA ARG A 131 3.00 12.67 -5.84
C ARG A 131 4.16 11.97 -6.53
N GLU A 132 5.29 11.86 -5.83
CA GLU A 132 6.37 10.98 -6.23
C GLU A 132 5.95 9.53 -5.99
N VAL A 133 6.01 8.70 -7.03
CA VAL A 133 5.64 7.28 -6.94
C VAL A 133 6.79 6.40 -7.42
N VAL A 134 7.33 5.62 -6.49
CA VAL A 134 8.44 4.68 -6.73
C VAL A 134 7.93 3.25 -6.70
N GLU A 135 8.18 2.51 -7.78
CA GLU A 135 7.83 1.10 -7.91
C GLU A 135 9.08 0.24 -7.66
N VAL A 136 8.94 -0.79 -6.82
CA VAL A 136 10.04 -1.68 -6.43
C VAL A 136 9.69 -3.13 -6.79
N PRO A 137 9.61 -3.46 -8.10
CA PRO A 137 9.20 -4.80 -8.56
C PRO A 137 10.13 -5.92 -8.07
N ALA A 138 11.36 -5.61 -7.67
CA ALA A 138 12.29 -6.56 -7.06
C ALA A 138 11.76 -7.20 -5.75
N LEU A 139 10.84 -6.53 -5.04
CA LEU A 139 10.21 -7.07 -3.83
C LEU A 139 8.83 -7.70 -4.09
N ALA A 140 8.29 -7.60 -5.31
CA ALA A 140 7.00 -8.19 -5.67
C ALA A 140 6.90 -9.71 -5.38
N PRO A 141 7.95 -10.53 -5.56
CA PRO A 141 7.88 -11.96 -5.22
C PRO A 141 7.51 -12.23 -3.76
N LEU A 142 7.97 -11.39 -2.82
CA LEU A 142 7.64 -11.54 -1.40
C LEU A 142 6.15 -11.26 -1.15
N VAL A 143 5.59 -10.26 -1.83
CA VAL A 143 4.16 -9.92 -1.71
C VAL A 143 3.29 -11.05 -2.28
N ARG A 144 3.71 -11.62 -3.41
CA ARG A 144 3.03 -12.76 -4.03
C ARG A 144 3.08 -14.01 -3.15
N GLU A 145 4.18 -14.23 -2.42
CA GLU A 145 4.29 -15.33 -1.46
C GLU A 145 3.24 -15.21 -0.35
N VAL A 146 3.10 -14.03 0.26
CA VAL A 146 2.07 -13.78 1.28
C VAL A 146 0.66 -14.02 0.71
N ASN A 147 0.45 -13.65 -0.56
CA ASN A 147 -0.84 -13.73 -1.24
C ASN A 147 -1.03 -15.02 -2.06
N ALA A 148 -0.16 -16.02 -1.92
CA ALA A 148 -0.17 -17.21 -2.77
C ALA A 148 -1.49 -17.99 -2.70
N HIS A 149 -2.17 -17.94 -1.55
CA HIS A 149 -3.48 -18.54 -1.33
C HIS A 149 -4.56 -18.03 -2.29
N LEU A 150 -4.50 -16.77 -2.72
CA LEU A 150 -5.41 -16.18 -3.71
C LEU A 150 -5.01 -16.52 -5.15
N LEU A 151 -3.70 -16.63 -5.40
CA LEU A 151 -3.16 -16.82 -6.75
C LEU A 151 -3.28 -18.27 -7.24
N GLN A 152 -3.33 -19.24 -6.32
CA GLN A 152 -3.46 -20.66 -6.66
C GLN A 152 -4.91 -21.09 -6.97
N GLY A 153 -5.90 -20.25 -6.63
CA GLY A 153 -7.32 -20.49 -6.94
C GLY A 153 -7.75 -20.15 -8.37
N GLY A 154 -6.85 -19.59 -9.20
CA GLY A 154 -7.13 -19.17 -10.58
C GLY A 154 -7.16 -20.28 -11.64
N SER A 155 -6.93 -21.54 -11.26
CA SER A 155 -7.11 -22.69 -12.17
C SER A 155 -8.55 -23.22 -12.05
N GLY A 156 -9.50 -22.49 -12.62
CA GLY A 156 -10.92 -22.80 -12.53
C GLY A 156 -11.78 -22.16 -13.61
N ALA A 157 -11.31 -22.13 -14.86
CA ALA A 157 -12.15 -21.95 -16.05
C ALA A 157 -11.41 -22.41 -17.31
N GLY A 158 -11.63 -23.67 -17.68
CA GLY A 158 -11.17 -24.32 -18.91
C GLY A 158 -11.85 -25.66 -19.04
#